data_AF-A0A9P9R378-F1
#
_entry.id   AF-A0A9P9R378-F1
#
_cell.length_a   1.000
_cell.length_b   1.000
_cell.length_c   1.000
_cell.angle_alpha   90.00
_cell.angle_beta   90.00
_cell.angle_gamma   90.00
#
_symmetry.space_group_name_H-M   'P 1'
#
loop_
_entity.id
_entity.type
_entity.pdbx_description
1 polymer ?
#
loop_
_entity_poly.entity_id
_entity_poly.type
_entity_poly.pdbx_seq_one_letter_code
_entity_poly.pdbx_strand_id
1 'polypeptide(L)'
;MHFCLNKNLATNLPVRQIKIHQLHTKLRSGTAAGSPRLIKPSARRTLPKSRMATPTLISSLPDLQVFLSSIPPSSTFYLDLEGKSLSRNGTLTLLTVHVLPSKAASVIDVQILGDSAFTTPGTDGKTLKAILEDPQTSKCFWDVRNDADALWAHHKVRLAGVTDIQLLENASRVGDKTYLHGLDKSVQSDLVLKWTEKERWIRTKREVRALMTNNDVFACRPLDTKTMQYCVNDVLCLPALHNIYAKRTSKEWLAKAMDESARRVVEACGPAYQPQSENKRFGPWGSGSGKKMLTMDEWLEKYEEDQMEAREREMLGYDDYDEYDDYDPYPPNSKDADVSDAFDSF
;
A
#
# COMPACT_ATOMS: atom_id res chain seq x y z
N MET A 1 -37.51 -31.48 67.57
CA MET A 1 -36.77 -32.72 67.89
C MET A 1 -35.59 -32.80 66.91
N HIS A 2 -34.34 -32.76 67.40
CA HIS A 2 -33.34 -33.85 67.28
C HIS A 2 -33.06 -34.33 65.83
N PHE A 3 -31.86 -34.08 65.26
CA PHE A 3 -30.59 -34.85 65.41
C PHE A 3 -30.65 -36.23 64.71
N CYS A 4 -29.66 -36.76 63.96
CA CYS A 4 -28.23 -36.48 63.74
C CYS A 4 -27.85 -36.69 62.24
N LEU A 5 -26.87 -36.05 61.57
CA LEU A 5 -25.40 -35.87 61.76
C LEU A 5 -24.52 -36.96 61.06
N ASN A 6 -23.34 -36.55 60.54
CA ASN A 6 -22.26 -37.30 59.85
C ASN A 6 -22.42 -37.52 58.32
N LYS A 7 -21.35 -37.49 57.49
CA LYS A 7 -19.90 -37.24 57.77
C LYS A 7 -19.15 -36.61 56.58
N ASN A 8 -17.99 -36.02 56.88
CA ASN A 8 -17.06 -35.39 55.92
C ASN A 8 -16.51 -36.35 54.85
N LEU A 9 -16.15 -35.79 53.69
CA LEU A 9 -14.87 -36.11 53.02
C LEU A 9 -14.46 -34.96 52.07
N ALA A 10 -13.39 -34.23 52.43
CA ALA A 10 -12.77 -33.23 51.57
C ALA A 10 -11.46 -33.79 50.99
N THR A 11 -11.33 -33.79 49.66
CA THR A 11 -10.15 -34.32 48.96
C THR A 11 -9.16 -33.21 48.63
N ASN A 12 -7.97 -33.25 49.26
CA ASN A 12 -6.92 -32.25 49.06
C ASN A 12 -6.27 -32.31 47.68
N LEU A 13 -6.00 -31.15 47.07
CA LEU A 13 -5.07 -31.00 45.95
C LEU A 13 -3.65 -30.73 46.49
N PRO A 14 -2.60 -31.45 46.03
CA PRO A 14 -1.26 -31.34 46.62
C PRO A 14 -0.47 -30.12 46.08
N VAL A 15 -0.23 -29.14 46.95
CA VAL A 15 0.71 -28.04 46.70
C VAL A 15 2.15 -28.58 46.67
N ARG A 16 2.84 -28.47 45.54
CA ARG A 16 4.26 -28.85 45.41
C ARG A 16 5.19 -27.77 45.97
N GLN A 17 5.51 -27.86 47.26
CA GLN A 17 6.66 -27.14 47.83
C GLN A 17 7.98 -27.73 47.29
N ILE A 18 8.84 -26.88 46.72
CA ILE A 18 10.21 -27.27 46.34
C ILE A 18 11.09 -27.16 47.59
N LYS A 19 11.67 -28.29 48.02
CA LYS A 19 12.44 -28.41 49.25
C LYS A 19 13.90 -28.02 49.01
N ILE A 20 14.36 -26.96 49.67
CA ILE A 20 15.78 -26.58 49.66
C ILE A 20 16.60 -27.68 50.36
N HIS A 21 17.74 -28.06 49.78
CA HIS A 21 18.76 -28.88 50.43
C HIS A 21 20.13 -28.24 50.26
N GLN A 22 20.75 -27.90 51.39
CA GLN A 22 22.18 -27.64 51.48
C GLN A 22 22.91 -28.99 51.48
N LEU A 23 24.07 -29.07 50.82
CA LEU A 23 25.02 -30.16 51.05
C LEU A 23 26.45 -29.62 51.01
N HIS A 24 27.35 -30.33 51.70
CA HIS A 24 28.60 -29.77 52.19
C HIS A 24 29.75 -29.73 51.18
N THR A 25 30.66 -28.81 51.49
CA THR A 25 32.03 -28.65 51.01
C THR A 25 32.78 -29.93 50.61
N LYS A 26 33.48 -29.87 49.47
CA LYS A 26 34.69 -30.69 49.24
C LYS A 26 35.71 -29.92 48.38
N LEU A 27 36.81 -29.50 49.01
CA LEU A 27 37.98 -28.93 48.33
C LEU A 27 38.89 -30.06 47.83
N ARG A 28 39.32 -29.99 46.57
CA ARG A 28 40.59 -30.56 46.08
C ARG A 28 41.01 -29.89 44.76
N SER A 29 42.30 -29.98 44.47
CA SER A 29 43.00 -29.23 43.43
C SER A 29 42.80 -29.77 42.01
N GLY A 30 42.81 -28.87 41.02
CA GLY A 30 42.84 -29.17 39.60
C GLY A 30 43.17 -27.91 38.78
N THR A 31 44.10 -28.02 37.84
CA THR A 31 44.66 -26.89 37.09
C THR A 31 44.02 -26.71 35.71
N ALA A 32 43.55 -25.51 35.38
CA ALA A 32 43.59 -24.92 34.03
C ALA A 32 43.16 -23.44 34.08
N ALA A 33 43.79 -22.57 33.28
CA ALA A 33 43.36 -21.18 33.15
C ALA A 33 42.36 -21.03 32.00
N GLY A 34 41.25 -20.33 32.24
CA GLY A 34 40.24 -20.03 31.23
C GLY A 34 39.29 -18.93 31.69
N SER A 35 39.53 -17.69 31.27
CA SER A 35 38.69 -16.55 31.65
C SER A 35 37.29 -16.65 31.05
N PRO A 36 36.21 -16.42 31.82
CA PRO A 36 34.85 -16.41 31.28
C PRO A 36 34.69 -15.24 30.29
N ARG A 37 34.55 -15.56 29.01
CA ARG A 37 34.41 -14.57 27.93
C ARG A 37 33.04 -13.89 28.04
N LEU A 38 33.01 -12.64 28.53
CA LEU A 38 31.79 -11.83 28.54
C LEU A 38 31.15 -11.79 27.14
N ILE A 39 29.92 -12.28 27.04
CA ILE A 39 29.08 -12.08 25.86
C ILE A 39 28.68 -10.61 25.84
N LYS A 40 29.42 -9.79 25.09
CA LYS A 40 29.05 -8.39 24.86
C LYS A 40 27.68 -8.35 24.16
N PRO A 41 26.73 -7.51 24.60
CA PRO A 41 25.44 -7.41 23.93
C PRO A 41 25.62 -6.99 22.47
N SER A 42 24.85 -7.58 21.57
CA SER A 42 24.95 -7.35 20.12
C SER A 42 24.87 -5.87 19.79
N ALA A 43 25.78 -5.38 18.94
CA ALA A 43 25.89 -3.97 18.61
C ALA A 43 24.57 -3.43 18.02
N ARG A 44 24.06 -2.33 18.58
CA ARG A 44 22.91 -1.61 18.02
C ARG A 44 23.24 -1.15 16.60
N ARG A 45 22.64 -1.80 15.59
CA ARG A 45 22.57 -1.25 14.23
C ARG A 45 21.59 -0.07 14.22
N THR A 46 22.08 1.11 14.59
CA THR A 46 21.42 2.37 14.24
C THR A 46 21.38 2.50 12.72
N LEU A 47 20.36 3.17 12.19
CA LEU A 47 20.40 3.70 10.83
C LEU A 47 21.72 4.48 10.63
N PRO A 48 22.46 4.26 9.53
CA PRO A 48 23.73 4.93 9.29
C PRO A 48 23.49 6.44 9.17
N LYS A 49 24.41 7.26 9.69
CA LYS A 49 24.42 8.72 9.49
C LYS A 49 24.78 9.08 8.04
N SER A 50 23.92 8.76 7.08
CA SER A 50 23.87 9.58 5.86
C SER A 50 23.43 10.98 6.28
N ARG A 51 24.16 12.01 5.82
CA ARG A 51 23.51 13.29 5.51
C ARG A 51 22.37 12.91 4.57
N MET A 52 21.10 13.14 4.95
CA MET A 52 20.03 12.93 3.98
C MET A 52 20.32 13.88 2.82
N ALA A 53 20.41 13.35 1.60
CA ALA A 53 20.51 14.20 0.43
C ALA A 53 19.27 15.10 0.44
N THR A 54 19.45 16.40 0.17
CA THR A 54 18.30 17.28 -0.09
C THR A 54 17.53 16.66 -1.25
N PRO A 55 16.22 16.39 -1.11
CA PRO A 55 15.47 15.76 -2.17
C PRO A 55 15.46 16.64 -3.42
N THR A 56 15.55 16.01 -4.58
CA THR A 56 15.59 16.70 -5.86
C THR A 56 14.19 16.77 -6.46
N LEU A 57 13.67 17.97 -6.67
CA LEU A 57 12.50 18.18 -7.53
C LEU A 57 12.95 18.05 -9.00
N ILE A 58 12.26 17.21 -9.76
CA ILE A 58 12.47 16.97 -11.18
C ILE A 58 11.26 17.54 -11.92
N SER A 59 11.42 18.74 -12.48
CA SER A 59 10.39 19.46 -13.23
C SER A 59 10.83 19.87 -14.63
N SER A 60 11.95 19.32 -15.13
CA SER A 60 12.45 19.50 -16.49
C SER A 60 12.84 18.18 -17.13
N LEU A 61 12.80 18.11 -18.47
CA LEU A 61 13.22 16.92 -19.22
C LEU A 61 14.72 16.61 -19.05
N PRO A 62 15.66 17.59 -19.04
CA PRO A 62 17.05 17.33 -18.69
C PRO A 62 17.25 16.71 -17.30
N ASP A 63 16.54 17.21 -16.27
CA ASP A 63 16.64 16.65 -14.92
C ASP A 63 16.10 15.22 -14.86
N LEU A 64 15.02 14.93 -15.60
CA LEU A 64 14.44 13.60 -15.72
C LEU A 64 15.40 12.63 -16.44
N GLN A 65 16.07 13.07 -17.50
CA GLN A 65 17.08 12.29 -18.21
C GLN A 65 18.31 11.99 -17.34
N VAL A 66 18.77 12.97 -16.56
CA VAL A 66 19.84 12.79 -15.56
C VAL A 66 19.40 11.81 -14.47
N PHE A 67 18.18 11.93 -13.95
CA PHE A 67 17.63 11.00 -12.97
C PHE A 67 17.57 9.57 -13.51
N LEU A 68 16.94 9.35 -14.67
CA LEU A 68 16.82 8.02 -15.30
C LEU A 68 18.20 7.39 -15.55
N SER A 69 19.16 8.18 -16.04
CA SER A 69 20.54 7.73 -16.29
C SER A 69 21.35 7.47 -15.02
N SER A 70 20.85 7.87 -13.83
CA SER A 70 21.49 7.64 -12.53
C SER A 70 21.02 6.36 -11.83
N ILE A 71 20.01 5.67 -12.37
CA ILE A 71 19.40 4.47 -11.79
C ILE A 71 20.35 3.27 -11.94
N PRO A 72 20.78 2.62 -10.83
CA PRO A 72 21.59 1.41 -10.90
C PRO A 72 20.83 0.22 -11.51
N PRO A 73 21.52 -0.72 -12.20
CA PRO A 73 20.96 -2.03 -12.53
C PRO A 73 20.49 -2.78 -11.27
N SER A 74 19.42 -3.57 -11.41
CA SER A 74 18.80 -4.34 -10.31
C SER A 74 18.32 -3.49 -9.12
N SER A 75 17.92 -2.24 -9.36
CA SER A 75 17.41 -1.34 -8.32
C SER A 75 16.02 -1.73 -7.80
N THR A 76 15.78 -1.46 -6.52
CA THR A 76 14.43 -1.46 -5.92
C THR A 76 13.92 -0.04 -5.80
N PHE A 77 12.69 0.19 -6.22
CA PHE A 77 12.02 1.48 -6.18
C PHE A 77 11.04 1.53 -5.02
N TYR A 78 11.06 2.60 -4.23
CA TYR A 78 10.08 2.88 -3.19
C TYR A 78 9.32 4.14 -3.60
N LEU A 79 8.01 4.00 -3.77
CA LEU A 79 7.17 4.92 -4.53
C LEU A 79 5.93 5.31 -3.72
N ASP A 80 5.51 6.56 -3.91
CA ASP A 80 4.32 7.17 -3.30
C ASP A 80 3.86 8.31 -4.21
N LEU A 81 2.57 8.33 -4.58
CA LEU A 81 2.01 9.34 -5.49
C LEU A 81 1.11 10.32 -4.73
N GLU A 82 1.06 11.56 -5.22
CA GLU A 82 0.38 12.66 -4.52
C GLU A 82 -0.47 13.47 -5.51
N GLY A 83 -1.67 13.86 -5.08
CA GLY A 83 -2.61 14.62 -5.89
C GLY A 83 -3.98 14.78 -5.22
N LYS A 84 -4.80 15.67 -5.77
CA LYS A 84 -6.12 15.99 -5.21
C LYS A 84 -7.07 14.83 -5.46
N SER A 85 -7.55 14.21 -4.38
CA SER A 85 -8.39 13.00 -4.43
C SER A 85 -7.78 11.87 -5.28
N LEU A 86 -6.45 11.73 -5.25
CA LEU A 86 -5.62 10.82 -6.07
C LEU A 86 -6.35 9.54 -6.48
N SER A 87 -6.75 9.50 -7.75
CA SER A 87 -7.51 8.43 -8.41
C SER A 87 -7.80 8.85 -9.86
N ARG A 88 -8.47 8.01 -10.64
CA ARG A 88 -9.10 8.36 -11.93
C ARG A 88 -10.03 9.58 -11.87
N ASN A 89 -10.64 9.84 -10.71
CA ASN A 89 -11.58 10.94 -10.46
C ASN A 89 -10.90 12.16 -9.82
N GLY A 90 -9.58 12.13 -9.65
CA GLY A 90 -8.76 13.19 -9.06
C GLY A 90 -7.60 13.57 -9.96
N THR A 91 -6.52 14.11 -9.40
CA THR A 91 -5.27 14.38 -10.13
C THR A 91 -4.16 13.41 -9.72
N LEU A 92 -3.22 13.17 -10.64
CA LEU A 92 -1.84 12.83 -10.28
C LEU A 92 -0.99 14.09 -10.44
N THR A 93 -0.39 14.57 -9.36
CA THR A 93 0.30 15.86 -9.33
C THR A 93 1.81 15.70 -9.14
N LEU A 94 2.23 14.80 -8.25
CA LEU A 94 3.63 14.44 -8.00
C LEU A 94 3.78 12.91 -7.93
N LEU A 95 4.95 12.41 -8.35
CA LEU A 95 5.38 11.03 -8.10
C LEU A 95 6.69 11.08 -7.32
N THR A 96 6.70 10.58 -6.08
CA THR A 96 7.91 10.54 -5.27
C THR A 96 8.57 9.18 -5.38
N VAL A 97 9.89 9.18 -5.57
CA VAL A 97 10.69 7.99 -5.82
C VAL A 97 11.96 7.98 -4.97
N HIS A 98 12.12 6.95 -4.15
CA HIS A 98 13.37 6.63 -3.45
C HIS A 98 13.94 5.32 -4.00
N VAL A 99 15.13 5.40 -4.58
CA VAL A 99 15.80 4.24 -5.22
C VAL A 99 16.76 3.60 -4.23
N LEU A 100 16.93 2.28 -4.28
CA LEU A 100 18.04 1.58 -3.65
C LEU A 100 18.80 0.74 -4.70
N PRO A 101 20.16 0.68 -4.64
CA PRO A 101 21.02 1.23 -3.58
C PRO A 101 21.31 2.74 -3.69
N SER A 102 20.89 3.42 -4.76
CA SER A 102 21.12 4.86 -4.97
C SER A 102 20.25 5.74 -4.07
N LYS A 103 20.73 6.00 -2.84
CA LYS A 103 19.99 6.61 -1.71
C LYS A 103 19.34 7.99 -1.91
N ALA A 104 19.34 8.55 -3.12
CA ALA A 104 18.56 9.74 -3.42
C ALA A 104 17.05 9.45 -3.22
N ALA A 105 16.32 10.50 -2.86
CA ALA A 105 14.87 10.54 -2.99
C ALA A 105 14.56 11.78 -3.85
N SER A 106 13.73 11.58 -4.87
CA SER A 106 13.38 12.60 -5.85
C SER A 106 11.86 12.73 -5.93
N VAL A 107 11.38 13.93 -6.22
CA VAL A 107 9.96 14.20 -6.50
C VAL A 107 9.87 14.57 -7.98
N ILE A 108 9.15 13.77 -8.76
CA ILE A 108 8.88 14.04 -10.17
C ILE A 108 7.59 14.87 -10.26
N ASP A 109 7.69 16.02 -10.92
CA ASP A 109 6.61 16.98 -11.08
C ASP A 109 5.71 16.59 -12.26
N VAL A 110 4.79 15.64 -12.02
CA VAL A 110 3.90 15.10 -13.05
C VAL A 110 2.97 16.18 -13.61
N GLN A 111 2.55 17.15 -12.81
CA GLN A 111 1.76 18.30 -13.28
C GLN A 111 2.50 19.16 -14.31
N ILE A 112 3.81 19.37 -14.16
CA ILE A 112 4.62 20.16 -15.11
C ILE A 112 5.05 19.33 -16.32
N LEU A 113 5.35 18.04 -16.12
CA LEU A 113 5.92 17.17 -17.16
C LEU A 113 4.86 16.43 -17.99
N GLY A 114 3.65 16.23 -17.45
CA GLY A 114 2.59 15.43 -18.06
C GLY A 114 3.06 14.01 -18.40
N ASP A 115 2.58 13.48 -19.53
CA ASP A 115 3.01 12.18 -20.05
C ASP A 115 4.53 12.09 -20.28
N SER A 116 5.21 13.22 -20.51
CA SER A 116 6.67 13.27 -20.66
C SER A 116 7.41 12.77 -19.42
N ALA A 117 6.80 12.84 -18.22
CA ALA A 117 7.33 12.21 -17.00
C ALA A 117 7.53 10.69 -17.17
N PHE A 118 6.68 10.06 -17.99
CA PHE A 118 6.59 8.62 -18.19
C PHE A 118 7.18 8.16 -19.52
N THR A 119 7.11 8.98 -20.58
CA THR A 119 7.51 8.62 -21.95
C THR A 119 8.91 9.12 -22.37
N THR A 120 9.52 10.05 -21.64
CA THR A 120 10.88 10.53 -21.97
C THR A 120 11.92 9.43 -21.76
N PRO A 121 12.77 9.13 -22.76
CA PRO A 121 13.87 8.18 -22.60
C PRO A 121 15.08 8.81 -21.88
N GLY A 122 15.70 8.02 -20.98
CA GLY A 122 17.04 8.28 -20.47
C GLY A 122 18.12 7.93 -21.51
N THR A 123 19.40 8.05 -21.12
CA THR A 123 20.53 7.83 -22.05
C THR A 123 20.70 6.37 -22.51
N ASP A 124 20.11 5.40 -21.82
CA ASP A 124 20.03 3.99 -22.24
C ASP A 124 18.76 3.66 -23.05
N GLY A 125 17.96 4.68 -23.39
CA GLY A 125 16.69 4.55 -24.11
C GLY A 125 15.49 4.16 -23.24
N LYS A 126 15.67 3.83 -21.96
CA LYS A 126 14.54 3.44 -21.09
C LYS A 126 13.78 4.65 -20.59
N THR A 127 12.46 4.51 -20.54
CA THR A 127 11.52 5.49 -20.01
C THR A 127 11.08 5.12 -18.60
N LEU A 128 10.55 6.07 -17.82
CA LEU A 128 9.99 5.75 -16.50
C LEU A 128 8.81 4.76 -16.62
N LYS A 129 7.99 4.86 -17.69
CA LYS A 129 6.95 3.87 -18.01
C LYS A 129 7.54 2.46 -18.14
N ALA A 130 8.58 2.27 -18.95
CA ALA A 130 9.22 0.96 -19.12
C ALA A 130 9.74 0.37 -17.79
N ILE A 131 10.25 1.20 -16.88
CA ILE A 131 10.73 0.78 -15.54
C ILE A 131 9.55 0.40 -14.62
N LEU A 132 8.45 1.14 -14.67
CA LEU A 132 7.25 0.89 -13.87
C LEU A 132 6.45 -0.33 -14.37
N GLU A 133 6.49 -0.63 -15.66
CA GLU A 133 5.76 -1.73 -16.30
C GLU A 133 6.57 -3.04 -16.42
N ASP A 134 7.89 -3.02 -16.19
CA ASP A 134 8.72 -4.22 -16.15
C ASP A 134 8.41 -5.10 -14.91
N PRO A 135 7.98 -6.37 -15.05
CA PRO A 135 7.71 -7.25 -13.92
C PRO A 135 8.97 -7.69 -13.14
N GLN A 136 10.18 -7.57 -13.71
CA GLN A 136 11.43 -7.94 -13.03
C GLN A 136 11.98 -6.82 -12.13
N THR A 137 11.72 -5.55 -12.47
CA THR A 137 12.06 -4.41 -11.62
C THR A 137 11.09 -4.30 -10.44
N SER A 138 11.60 -4.45 -9.22
CA SER A 138 10.78 -4.39 -8.00
C SER A 138 10.35 -2.96 -7.65
N LYS A 139 9.03 -2.73 -7.63
CA LYS A 139 8.41 -1.49 -7.13
C LYS A 139 7.72 -1.77 -5.79
N CYS A 140 7.95 -0.92 -4.80
CA CYS A 140 7.40 -1.05 -3.46
C CYS A 140 6.58 0.19 -3.10
N PHE A 141 5.31 -0.02 -2.74
CA PHE A 141 4.35 1.03 -2.39
C PHE A 141 3.76 0.77 -1.00
N TRP A 142 3.03 1.74 -0.44
CA TRP A 142 2.13 1.50 0.70
C TRP A 142 0.67 1.72 0.28
N ASP A 143 -0.09 0.64 0.11
CA ASP A 143 -1.48 0.69 -0.38
C ASP A 143 -1.63 1.17 -1.83
N VAL A 144 -1.01 0.45 -2.78
CA VAL A 144 -0.82 0.80 -4.21
C VAL A 144 -2.11 1.06 -5.02
N ARG A 145 -3.29 0.92 -4.42
CA ARG A 145 -4.57 0.83 -5.13
C ARG A 145 -4.99 2.14 -5.78
N ASN A 146 -4.67 3.31 -5.18
CA ASN A 146 -4.94 4.59 -5.83
C ASN A 146 -3.80 5.05 -6.75
N ASP A 147 -2.56 4.68 -6.46
CA ASP A 147 -1.39 4.93 -7.30
C ASP A 147 -1.56 4.25 -8.66
N ALA A 148 -1.90 2.96 -8.66
CA ALA A 148 -2.17 2.17 -9.86
C ALA A 148 -3.36 2.71 -10.68
N ASP A 149 -4.43 3.10 -9.99
CA ASP A 149 -5.62 3.70 -10.61
C ASP A 149 -5.29 5.04 -11.29
N ALA A 150 -4.59 5.93 -10.60
CA ALA A 150 -4.20 7.24 -11.13
C ALA A 150 -3.19 7.11 -12.30
N LEU A 151 -2.17 6.26 -12.17
CA LEU A 151 -1.19 5.98 -13.22
C LEU A 151 -1.84 5.42 -14.50
N TRP A 152 -2.79 4.50 -14.34
CA TRP A 152 -3.51 3.91 -15.46
C TRP A 152 -4.51 4.89 -16.08
N ALA A 153 -5.32 5.55 -15.28
CA ALA A 153 -6.35 6.47 -15.76
C ALA A 153 -5.75 7.65 -16.52
N HIS A 154 -4.78 8.36 -15.92
CA HIS A 154 -4.26 9.61 -16.46
C HIS A 154 -3.17 9.40 -17.52
N HIS A 155 -2.26 8.45 -17.32
CA HIS A 155 -1.04 8.30 -18.14
C HIS A 155 -0.87 6.93 -18.81
N LYS A 156 -1.87 6.04 -18.70
CA LYS A 156 -1.84 4.67 -19.25
C LYS A 156 -0.60 3.87 -18.82
N VAL A 157 -0.13 4.07 -17.59
CA VAL A 157 0.98 3.32 -16.98
C VAL A 157 0.41 2.19 -16.11
N ARG A 158 0.63 0.93 -16.50
CA ARG A 158 0.13 -0.27 -15.82
C ARG A 158 1.26 -0.96 -15.04
N LEU A 159 1.34 -0.67 -13.73
CA LEU A 159 2.38 -1.21 -12.85
C LEU A 159 2.50 -2.75 -12.93
N ALA A 160 3.73 -3.26 -12.91
CA ALA A 160 4.05 -4.68 -12.72
C ALA A 160 5.17 -4.83 -11.67
N GLY A 161 5.44 -6.05 -11.20
CA GLY A 161 6.53 -6.29 -10.24
C GLY A 161 6.34 -5.56 -8.89
N VAL A 162 5.08 -5.41 -8.46
CA VAL A 162 4.69 -4.61 -7.29
C VAL A 162 4.71 -5.44 -6.00
N THR A 163 5.27 -4.86 -4.95
CA THR A 163 5.13 -5.27 -3.55
C THR A 163 4.39 -4.19 -2.77
N ASP A 164 3.14 -4.44 -2.39
CA ASP A 164 2.42 -3.58 -1.46
C ASP A 164 2.85 -3.88 -0.01
N ILE A 165 3.54 -2.94 0.61
CA ILE A 165 4.10 -3.13 1.96
C ILE A 165 2.97 -3.14 3.02
N GLN A 166 1.81 -2.55 2.73
CA GLN A 166 0.64 -2.62 3.63
C GLN A 166 0.11 -4.05 3.74
N LEU A 167 0.13 -4.79 2.63
CA LEU A 167 -0.17 -6.23 2.62
C LEU A 167 0.89 -7.00 3.40
N LEU A 168 2.17 -6.74 3.14
CA LEU A 168 3.25 -7.46 3.82
C LEU A 168 3.26 -7.22 5.34
N GLU A 169 2.91 -6.01 5.79
CA GLU A 169 2.64 -5.70 7.20
C GLU A 169 1.55 -6.60 7.77
N ASN A 170 0.37 -6.60 7.14
CA ASN A 170 -0.81 -7.33 7.55
C ASN A 170 -0.59 -8.87 7.53
N ALA A 171 0.21 -9.38 6.59
CA ALA A 171 0.61 -10.79 6.51
C ALA A 171 1.55 -11.17 7.66
N SER A 172 2.50 -10.29 8.00
CA SER A 172 3.52 -10.52 9.03
C SER A 172 2.99 -10.59 10.47
N ARG A 173 1.72 -10.26 10.70
CA ARG A 173 1.09 -10.29 12.01
C ARG A 173 0.80 -11.73 12.44
N VAL A 174 1.02 -12.05 13.72
CA VAL A 174 0.53 -13.31 14.31
C VAL A 174 -0.99 -13.27 14.49
N GLY A 175 -1.52 -12.17 15.03
CA GLY A 175 -2.94 -11.97 15.31
C GLY A 175 -3.76 -11.43 14.13
N ASP A 176 -4.74 -10.59 14.46
CA ASP A 176 -5.78 -10.11 13.53
C ASP A 176 -5.25 -9.45 12.26
N LYS A 177 -5.89 -9.81 11.15
CA LYS A 177 -5.61 -9.32 9.78
C LYS A 177 -6.81 -8.61 9.16
N THR A 178 -7.95 -8.55 9.86
CA THR A 178 -9.22 -8.00 9.35
C THR A 178 -9.12 -6.54 8.96
N TYR A 179 -8.28 -5.75 9.63
CA TYR A 179 -8.03 -4.34 9.28
C TYR A 179 -6.60 -4.09 8.85
N LEU A 180 -6.43 -3.34 7.76
CA LEU A 180 -5.13 -2.86 7.28
C LEU A 180 -4.63 -1.71 8.16
N HIS A 181 -3.34 -1.43 8.13
CA HIS A 181 -2.76 -0.28 8.83
C HIS A 181 -2.38 0.84 7.83
N GLY A 182 -2.67 2.08 8.20
CA GLY A 182 -2.11 3.24 7.51
C GLY A 182 -0.63 3.42 7.87
N LEU A 183 0.16 3.95 6.94
CA LEU A 183 1.62 4.09 7.06
C LEU A 183 2.05 4.69 8.41
N ASP A 184 1.35 5.73 8.86
CA ASP A 184 1.61 6.43 10.13
C ASP A 184 1.56 5.53 11.35
N LYS A 185 0.70 4.51 11.36
CA LYS A 185 0.59 3.57 12.48
C LYS A 185 1.83 2.68 12.51
N SER A 186 2.17 2.09 11.36
CA SER A 186 3.32 1.21 11.16
C SER A 186 4.68 1.90 11.37
N VAL A 187 4.85 3.14 10.89
CA VAL A 187 6.02 3.98 11.20
C VAL A 187 6.16 4.22 12.70
N GLN A 188 5.05 4.39 13.42
CA GLN A 188 5.07 4.65 14.86
C GLN A 188 5.22 3.39 15.73
N SER A 189 4.78 2.21 15.25
CA SER A 189 4.87 0.92 15.98
C SER A 189 6.16 0.16 15.71
N ASP A 190 6.61 0.07 14.45
CA ASP A 190 7.63 -0.89 14.03
C ASP A 190 9.00 -0.28 13.76
N LEU A 191 9.08 1.01 13.44
CA LEU A 191 10.37 1.69 13.26
C LEU A 191 10.93 2.18 14.60
N VAL A 192 12.11 1.67 14.95
CA VAL A 192 12.91 2.12 16.10
C VAL A 192 13.64 3.43 15.75
N LEU A 193 12.85 4.48 15.49
CA LEU A 193 13.33 5.86 15.29
C LEU A 193 13.79 6.47 16.62
N LYS A 194 14.70 7.44 16.58
CA LYS A 194 14.93 8.29 17.76
C LYS A 194 13.70 9.17 17.97
N TRP A 195 13.47 9.60 19.22
CA TRP A 195 12.37 10.52 19.54
C TRP A 195 12.37 11.78 18.66
N THR A 196 13.54 12.38 18.41
CA THR A 196 13.69 13.56 17.53
C THR A 196 13.42 13.29 16.04
N GLU A 197 13.52 12.04 15.59
CA GLU A 197 13.21 11.62 14.22
C GLU A 197 11.70 11.36 14.08
N LYS A 198 11.11 10.67 15.07
CA LYS A 198 9.67 10.40 15.17
C LYS A 198 8.85 11.69 15.37
N GLU A 199 9.32 12.62 16.19
CA GLU A 199 8.67 13.92 16.42
C GLU A 199 8.72 14.79 15.15
N ARG A 200 9.86 14.81 14.44
CA ARG A 200 9.98 15.50 13.15
C ARG A 200 8.97 14.97 12.14
N TRP A 201 8.86 13.65 12.01
CA TRP A 201 7.89 12.98 11.14
C TRP A 201 6.46 13.42 11.46
N ILE A 202 6.02 13.21 12.71
CA ILE A 202 4.67 13.51 13.17
C ILE A 202 4.34 14.99 12.96
N ARG A 203 5.30 15.89 13.24
CA ARG A 203 5.12 17.32 13.05
C ARG A 203 4.98 17.71 11.57
N THR A 204 5.91 17.29 10.69
CA THR A 204 5.81 17.57 9.25
C THR A 204 4.48 17.06 8.68
N LYS A 205 4.06 15.85 9.09
CA LYS A 205 2.81 15.26 8.60
C LYS A 205 1.56 15.97 9.10
N ARG A 206 1.58 16.47 10.35
CA ARG A 206 0.50 17.30 10.91
C ARG A 206 0.44 18.68 10.25
N GLU A 207 1.58 19.34 10.03
CA GLU A 207 1.65 20.66 9.41
C GLU A 207 1.09 20.65 7.99
N VAL A 208 1.51 19.69 7.14
CA VAL A 208 1.03 19.63 5.74
C VAL A 208 -0.43 19.17 5.66
N ARG A 209 -0.88 18.21 6.50
CA ARG A 209 -2.31 17.83 6.54
C ARG A 209 -3.24 18.96 6.96
N ALA A 210 -2.79 19.86 7.83
CA ALA A 210 -3.58 21.05 8.19
C ALA A 210 -3.73 22.04 7.02
N LEU A 211 -2.78 22.06 6.07
CA LEU A 211 -2.86 22.86 4.86
C LEU A 211 -3.71 22.20 3.77
N MET A 212 -3.64 20.87 3.63
CA MET A 212 -4.43 20.07 2.69
C MET A 212 -5.95 20.24 2.84
N THR A 213 -6.45 20.49 4.05
CA THR A 213 -7.89 20.67 4.32
C THR A 213 -8.51 21.80 3.51
N ASN A 214 -7.73 22.86 3.24
CA ASN A 214 -8.23 24.09 2.63
C ASN A 214 -7.58 24.40 1.26
N ASN A 215 -6.44 23.79 0.94
CA ASN A 215 -5.66 24.07 -0.27
C ASN A 215 -5.19 22.79 -0.96
N ASP A 216 -5.12 22.81 -2.29
CA ASP A 216 -4.38 21.81 -3.05
C ASP A 216 -2.86 22.10 -2.97
N VAL A 217 -2.27 21.72 -1.83
CA VAL A 217 -0.85 21.95 -1.52
C VAL A 217 0.11 21.29 -2.51
N PHE A 218 -0.35 20.27 -3.23
CA PHE A 218 0.43 19.59 -4.25
C PHE A 218 0.41 20.34 -5.56
N ALA A 219 -0.68 21.04 -5.91
CA ALA A 219 -0.78 21.79 -7.16
C ALA A 219 -0.05 23.16 -7.14
N CYS A 220 0.27 23.68 -5.95
CA CYS A 220 0.98 24.95 -5.79
C CYS A 220 2.39 24.93 -6.41
N ARG A 221 2.75 25.97 -7.17
CA ARG A 221 4.11 26.19 -7.69
C ARG A 221 4.64 27.58 -7.32
N PRO A 222 5.92 27.74 -6.95
CA PRO A 222 6.91 26.68 -6.72
C PRO A 222 6.51 25.75 -5.57
N LEU A 223 6.91 24.48 -5.65
CA LEU A 223 6.52 23.47 -4.65
C LEU A 223 7.12 23.82 -3.29
N ASP A 224 6.29 23.92 -2.25
CA ASP A 224 6.76 24.26 -0.92
C ASP A 224 7.71 23.19 -0.35
N THR A 225 8.72 23.65 0.40
CA THR A 225 9.74 22.78 0.98
C THR A 225 9.18 21.83 2.04
N LYS A 226 8.10 22.17 2.77
CA LYS A 226 7.43 21.24 3.68
C LYS A 226 6.62 20.19 2.92
N THR A 227 5.93 20.57 1.85
CA THR A 227 5.22 19.64 0.96
C THR A 227 6.21 18.66 0.34
N MET A 228 7.31 19.14 -0.25
CA MET A 228 8.37 18.27 -0.79
C MET A 228 8.94 17.33 0.30
N GLN A 229 9.17 17.84 1.52
CA GLN A 229 9.65 17.02 2.64
C GLN A 229 8.60 16.02 3.17
N TYR A 230 7.30 16.26 2.99
CA TYR A 230 6.21 15.32 3.32
C TYR A 230 6.27 14.10 2.40
N CYS A 231 6.20 14.30 1.08
CA CYS A 231 6.19 13.20 0.10
C CYS A 231 7.47 12.35 0.22
N VAL A 232 8.61 13.03 0.37
CA VAL A 232 9.93 12.40 0.56
C VAL A 232 10.04 11.63 1.87
N ASN A 233 9.37 12.06 2.95
CA ASN A 233 9.34 11.28 4.19
C ASN A 233 8.69 9.92 3.94
N ASP A 234 7.50 9.91 3.33
CA ASP A 234 6.68 8.71 3.19
C ASP A 234 7.44 7.58 2.46
N VAL A 235 8.10 7.87 1.32
CA VAL A 235 8.98 6.87 0.65
C VAL A 235 10.23 6.48 1.44
N LEU A 236 10.85 7.39 2.20
CA LEU A 236 12.13 7.13 2.90
C LEU A 236 11.99 6.11 4.04
N CYS A 237 10.78 5.92 4.58
CA CYS A 237 10.55 4.93 5.64
C CYS A 237 10.27 3.51 5.10
N LEU A 238 9.80 3.40 3.85
CA LEU A 238 9.37 2.14 3.24
C LEU A 238 10.45 1.06 3.17
N PRO A 239 11.74 1.33 2.84
CA PRO A 239 12.76 0.28 2.83
C PRO A 239 12.99 -0.35 4.21
N ALA A 240 12.83 0.42 5.29
CA ALA A 240 12.99 -0.09 6.65
C ALA A 240 11.81 -0.98 7.04
N LEU A 241 10.58 -0.56 6.73
CA LEU A 241 9.34 -1.32 6.95
C LEU A 241 9.34 -2.63 6.14
N HIS A 242 9.59 -2.56 4.83
CA HIS A 242 9.69 -3.71 3.94
C HIS A 242 10.68 -4.77 4.49
N ASN A 243 11.89 -4.36 4.86
CA ASN A 243 12.93 -5.23 5.42
C ASN A 243 12.62 -5.75 6.86
N ILE A 244 11.65 -5.18 7.57
CA ILE A 244 11.13 -5.72 8.83
C ILE A 244 10.07 -6.78 8.54
N TYR A 245 9.06 -6.46 7.73
CA TYR A 245 7.94 -7.36 7.47
C TYR A 245 8.37 -8.58 6.64
N ALA A 246 9.26 -8.42 5.66
CA ALA A 246 9.86 -9.52 4.90
C ALA A 246 10.65 -10.53 5.77
N LYS A 247 11.09 -10.16 6.98
CA LYS A 247 11.76 -11.06 7.94
C LYS A 247 10.85 -11.70 8.97
N ARG A 248 9.65 -11.14 9.15
CA ARG A 248 8.60 -11.68 10.03
C ARG A 248 7.66 -12.64 9.27
N THR A 249 7.62 -12.52 7.95
CA THR A 249 6.73 -13.26 7.05
C THR A 249 7.39 -14.53 6.54
N SER A 250 6.64 -15.63 6.40
CA SER A 250 7.13 -16.86 5.76
C SER A 250 7.10 -16.75 4.23
N LYS A 251 7.69 -17.71 3.49
CA LYS A 251 7.69 -17.67 2.02
C LYS A 251 6.29 -17.73 1.43
N GLU A 252 5.42 -18.51 2.05
CA GLU A 252 4.05 -18.78 1.62
C GLU A 252 3.15 -17.55 1.85
N TRP A 253 3.39 -16.81 2.94
CA TRP A 253 2.73 -15.54 3.21
C TRP A 253 3.30 -14.38 2.37
N LEU A 254 4.60 -14.41 2.03
CA LEU A 254 5.20 -13.45 1.10
C LEU A 254 4.63 -13.61 -0.31
N ALA A 255 4.53 -14.85 -0.80
CA ALA A 255 3.86 -15.16 -2.07
C ALA A 255 2.43 -14.60 -2.10
N LYS A 256 1.59 -14.96 -1.11
CA LYS A 256 0.22 -14.44 -0.99
C LYS A 256 0.13 -12.90 -0.96
N ALA A 257 1.12 -12.22 -0.37
CA ALA A 257 1.17 -10.76 -0.37
C ALA A 257 1.57 -10.19 -1.73
N MET A 258 2.42 -10.88 -2.51
CA MET A 258 2.78 -10.51 -3.88
C MET A 258 1.63 -10.80 -4.87
N ASP A 259 0.97 -11.95 -4.76
CA ASP A 259 -0.19 -12.33 -5.57
C ASP A 259 -1.32 -11.31 -5.40
N GLU A 260 -1.67 -10.97 -4.15
CA GLU A 260 -2.65 -9.93 -3.83
C GLU A 260 -2.15 -8.52 -4.23
N SER A 261 -0.83 -8.26 -4.24
CA SER A 261 -0.29 -6.97 -4.75
C SER A 261 -0.56 -6.83 -6.25
N ALA A 262 -0.31 -7.88 -7.04
CA ALA A 262 -0.66 -7.90 -8.46
C ALA A 262 -2.18 -7.81 -8.68
N ARG A 263 -2.96 -8.58 -7.91
CA ARG A 263 -4.43 -8.54 -7.92
C ARG A 263 -5.00 -7.16 -7.60
N ARG A 264 -4.39 -6.41 -6.67
CA ARG A 264 -4.73 -5.02 -6.35
C ARG A 264 -4.50 -4.06 -7.52
N VAL A 265 -3.41 -4.24 -8.27
CA VAL A 265 -3.14 -3.42 -9.47
C VAL A 265 -4.16 -3.73 -10.57
N VAL A 266 -4.48 -5.01 -10.81
CA VAL A 266 -5.53 -5.38 -11.78
C VAL A 266 -6.90 -4.82 -11.37
N GLU A 267 -7.30 -4.98 -10.10
CA GLU A 267 -8.54 -4.41 -9.55
C GLU A 267 -8.57 -2.88 -9.67
N ALA A 268 -7.43 -2.19 -9.48
CA ALA A 268 -7.31 -0.74 -9.61
C ALA A 268 -7.40 -0.24 -11.05
N CYS A 269 -6.83 -0.96 -12.03
CA CYS A 269 -6.93 -0.58 -13.45
C CYS A 269 -8.32 -0.88 -14.06
N GLY A 270 -9.13 -1.74 -13.44
CA GLY A 270 -10.43 -2.17 -13.97
C GLY A 270 -11.52 -1.07 -13.95
N PRO A 271 -12.54 -1.16 -14.83
CA PRO A 271 -13.62 -0.17 -14.89
C PRO A 271 -14.45 -0.11 -13.60
N ALA A 272 -14.65 -1.25 -12.93
CA ALA A 272 -15.43 -1.35 -11.69
C ALA A 272 -14.70 -0.85 -10.41
N TYR A 273 -13.48 -0.32 -10.52
CA TYR A 273 -12.74 0.17 -9.36
C TYR A 273 -13.44 1.36 -8.66
N GLN A 274 -13.49 1.33 -7.33
CA GLN A 274 -14.06 2.40 -6.50
C GLN A 274 -12.97 2.99 -5.59
N PRO A 275 -12.31 4.11 -5.99
CA PRO A 275 -11.16 4.66 -5.28
C PRO A 275 -11.42 5.07 -3.82
N GLN A 276 -12.67 5.43 -3.51
CA GLN A 276 -13.09 5.91 -2.18
C GLN A 276 -13.94 4.89 -1.41
N SER A 277 -13.98 3.62 -1.84
CA SER A 277 -14.78 2.58 -1.18
C SER A 277 -14.29 2.30 0.25
N GLU A 278 -15.20 2.33 1.24
CA GLU A 278 -14.90 1.98 2.63
C GLU A 278 -14.26 0.60 2.76
N ASN A 279 -14.58 -0.33 1.86
CA ASN A 279 -14.06 -1.69 1.85
C ASN A 279 -12.52 -1.74 1.73
N LYS A 280 -11.89 -0.66 1.27
CA LYS A 280 -10.42 -0.54 1.23
C LYS A 280 -9.75 -0.66 2.61
N ARG A 281 -10.47 -0.46 3.73
CA ARG A 281 -9.92 -0.64 5.09
C ARG A 281 -9.67 -2.09 5.49
N PHE A 282 -10.32 -3.06 4.84
CA PHE A 282 -10.28 -4.46 5.24
C PHE A 282 -9.08 -5.20 4.63
N GLY A 283 -8.43 -6.04 5.44
CA GLY A 283 -7.36 -6.93 4.97
C GLY A 283 -7.93 -8.19 4.33
N PRO A 284 -7.30 -8.70 3.25
CA PRO A 284 -7.81 -9.84 2.49
C PRO A 284 -7.85 -11.14 3.30
N TRP A 285 -7.03 -11.24 4.35
CA TRP A 285 -6.90 -12.44 5.19
C TRP A 285 -7.64 -12.33 6.55
N GLY A 286 -8.54 -11.35 6.69
CA GLY A 286 -9.47 -11.29 7.81
C GLY A 286 -10.54 -12.39 7.73
N SER A 287 -11.05 -12.86 8.87
CA SER A 287 -12.11 -13.87 8.91
C SER A 287 -13.46 -13.41 8.34
N GLY A 288 -13.63 -12.10 8.13
CA GLY A 288 -14.78 -11.49 7.47
C GLY A 288 -14.53 -10.98 6.04
N SER A 289 -13.44 -11.36 5.37
CA SER A 289 -13.07 -10.75 4.08
C SER A 289 -14.00 -11.12 2.91
N GLY A 290 -14.72 -12.25 2.98
CA GLY A 290 -15.81 -12.66 2.07
C GLY A 290 -15.40 -13.01 0.63
N LYS A 291 -14.31 -12.43 0.12
CA LYS A 291 -13.77 -12.72 -1.21
C LYS A 291 -13.15 -14.12 -1.24
N LYS A 292 -13.69 -15.02 -2.08
CA LYS A 292 -12.99 -16.24 -2.50
C LYS A 292 -11.64 -15.83 -3.09
N MET A 293 -10.54 -16.37 -2.54
CA MET A 293 -9.20 -16.13 -3.08
C MET A 293 -9.03 -16.99 -4.33
N LEU A 294 -9.40 -16.43 -5.48
CA LEU A 294 -9.24 -17.07 -6.79
C LEU A 294 -7.76 -17.37 -7.06
N THR A 295 -7.48 -18.50 -7.72
CA THR A 295 -6.15 -18.90 -8.17
C THR A 295 -5.65 -18.02 -9.31
N MET A 296 -4.36 -18.12 -9.67
CA MET A 296 -3.80 -17.37 -10.81
C MET A 296 -4.53 -17.73 -12.11
N ASP A 297 -4.90 -19.00 -12.29
CA ASP A 297 -5.61 -19.48 -13.48
C ASP A 297 -7.03 -18.91 -13.54
N GLU A 298 -7.79 -18.95 -12.44
CA GLU A 298 -9.10 -18.30 -12.32
C GLU A 298 -9.03 -16.76 -12.51
N TRP A 299 -7.88 -16.13 -12.25
CA TRP A 299 -7.63 -14.71 -12.54
C TRP A 299 -7.26 -14.44 -14.01
N LEU A 300 -6.63 -15.40 -14.69
CA LEU A 300 -6.33 -15.32 -16.12
C LEU A 300 -7.60 -15.53 -16.96
N GLU A 301 -8.40 -16.54 -16.62
CA GLU A 301 -9.73 -16.77 -17.20
C GLU A 301 -10.59 -15.49 -17.06
N LYS A 302 -10.70 -14.94 -15.85
CA LYS A 302 -11.43 -13.67 -15.65
C LYS A 302 -10.81 -12.48 -16.41
N TYR A 303 -9.48 -12.42 -16.54
CA TYR A 303 -8.84 -11.34 -17.30
C TYR A 303 -9.15 -11.44 -18.81
N GLU A 304 -9.26 -12.66 -19.36
CA GLU A 304 -9.67 -12.86 -20.74
C GLU A 304 -11.16 -12.52 -20.94
N GLU A 305 -12.05 -12.87 -20.01
CA GLU A 305 -13.45 -12.41 -19.98
C GLU A 305 -13.56 -10.87 -19.96
N ASP A 306 -12.89 -10.21 -19.00
CA ASP A 306 -12.91 -8.73 -18.86
C ASP A 306 -12.29 -8.02 -20.09
N GLN A 307 -11.41 -8.68 -20.84
CA GLN A 307 -10.88 -8.17 -22.12
C GLN A 307 -11.81 -8.43 -23.31
N MET A 308 -12.58 -9.51 -23.30
CA MET A 308 -13.62 -9.79 -24.31
C MET A 308 -14.75 -8.78 -24.18
N GLU A 309 -15.33 -8.60 -22.98
CA GLU A 309 -16.39 -7.61 -22.73
C GLU A 309 -15.98 -6.18 -23.14
N ALA A 310 -14.72 -5.82 -22.87
CA ALA A 310 -14.19 -4.50 -23.23
C ALA A 310 -14.14 -4.29 -24.76
N ARG A 311 -13.74 -5.32 -25.51
CA ARG A 311 -13.70 -5.29 -26.98
C ARG A 311 -15.09 -5.37 -27.61
N GLU A 312 -16.00 -6.15 -27.03
CA GLU A 312 -17.39 -6.21 -27.48
C GLU A 312 -18.08 -4.85 -27.28
N ARG A 313 -17.83 -4.16 -26.16
CA ARG A 313 -18.31 -2.78 -25.92
C ARG A 313 -17.64 -1.72 -26.81
N GLU A 314 -16.44 -1.98 -27.32
CA GLU A 314 -15.76 -1.13 -28.30
C GLU A 314 -16.25 -1.39 -29.74
N MET A 315 -16.72 -2.62 -30.02
CA MET A 315 -17.23 -3.04 -31.34
C MET A 315 -18.73 -2.74 -31.51
N LEU A 316 -19.51 -2.87 -30.45
CA LEU A 316 -20.92 -2.50 -30.36
C LEU A 316 -21.02 -1.03 -29.94
N GLY A 317 -20.73 -0.13 -30.90
CA GLY A 317 -20.73 1.31 -30.70
C GLY A 317 -22.06 1.86 -30.18
N TYR A 318 -22.00 3.07 -29.62
CA TYR A 318 -23.17 3.79 -29.12
C TYR A 318 -24.03 4.30 -30.31
N ASP A 319 -24.87 3.41 -30.85
CA ASP A 319 -25.85 3.75 -31.90
C ASP A 319 -27.02 4.53 -31.30
N ASP A 320 -26.84 5.85 -31.25
CA ASP A 320 -27.84 6.86 -30.95
C ASP A 320 -28.74 7.08 -32.19
N TYR A 321 -29.96 6.55 -32.15
CA TYR A 321 -30.95 6.65 -33.24
C TYR A 321 -32.39 6.77 -32.71
N ASP A 322 -32.79 7.99 -32.34
CA ASP A 322 -34.18 8.45 -32.43
C ASP A 322 -34.50 8.95 -33.87
N GLU A 323 -35.80 9.10 -34.20
CA GLU A 323 -36.36 9.72 -35.43
C GLU A 323 -36.05 9.01 -36.79
N TYR A 324 -36.98 8.65 -37.70
CA TYR A 324 -38.34 9.15 -38.00
C TYR A 324 -39.26 8.11 -38.70
N ASP A 325 -40.58 8.33 -38.54
CA ASP A 325 -41.72 8.14 -39.46
C ASP A 325 -42.22 6.78 -40.05
N ASP A 326 -43.53 6.61 -39.81
CA ASP A 326 -44.62 6.20 -40.73
C ASP A 326 -44.71 4.77 -41.30
N TYR A 327 -45.62 3.97 -40.73
CA TYR A 327 -46.86 3.61 -41.45
C TYR A 327 -47.95 3.08 -40.50
N ASP A 328 -49.07 3.82 -40.37
CA ASP A 328 -50.31 3.34 -39.74
C ASP A 328 -51.26 2.69 -40.77
N PRO A 329 -52.00 1.62 -40.37
CA PRO A 329 -53.45 1.71 -40.54
C PRO A 329 -54.27 1.10 -39.37
N TYR A 330 -54.78 1.99 -38.52
CA TYR A 330 -55.98 1.90 -37.66
C TYR A 330 -57.25 1.33 -38.37
N PRO A 331 -58.38 1.09 -37.66
CA PRO A 331 -58.65 0.68 -36.25
C PRO A 331 -59.77 -0.42 -36.26
N PRO A 332 -60.82 -0.50 -35.38
CA PRO A 332 -61.02 -0.03 -34.00
C PRO A 332 -61.60 -1.07 -32.99
N ASN A 333 -61.34 -0.85 -31.70
CA ASN A 333 -62.37 -0.78 -30.64
C ASN A 333 -61.70 -0.19 -29.37
N SER A 334 -61.83 1.10 -29.06
CA SER A 334 -63.00 1.85 -28.54
C SER A 334 -63.08 1.86 -27.01
N LYS A 335 -63.28 3.06 -26.43
CA LYS A 335 -63.71 3.34 -25.03
C LYS A 335 -62.63 3.13 -23.95
N ASP A 336 -62.43 4.01 -22.97
CA ASP A 336 -62.93 5.38 -22.66
C ASP A 336 -61.75 6.12 -21.97
N ALA A 337 -61.39 7.37 -22.34
CA ALA A 337 -61.88 8.68 -21.85
C ALA A 337 -61.26 9.17 -20.51
N ASP A 338 -61.14 10.52 -20.38
CA ASP A 338 -60.60 11.33 -19.26
C ASP A 338 -59.08 11.17 -18.93
N VAL A 339 -58.23 12.20 -18.72
CA VAL A 339 -58.34 13.64 -18.31
C VAL A 339 -58.65 13.81 -16.81
N SER A 340 -57.92 14.57 -15.97
CA SER A 340 -56.66 15.35 -16.07
C SER A 340 -55.71 14.93 -14.89
N ASP A 341 -54.79 15.68 -14.26
CA ASP A 341 -54.37 17.09 -14.29
C ASP A 341 -52.93 17.26 -13.72
N ALA A 342 -52.43 18.51 -13.67
CA ALA A 342 -51.15 18.87 -13.05
C ALA A 342 -51.26 19.13 -11.53
N PHE A 343 -50.14 18.99 -10.78
CA PHE A 343 -49.67 20.03 -9.84
C PHE A 343 -48.21 19.85 -9.35
N ASP A 344 -47.72 20.88 -8.63
CA ASP A 344 -46.34 21.13 -8.21
C ASP A 344 -45.78 20.30 -7.02
N SER A 345 -44.43 20.33 -6.96
CA SER A 345 -43.55 20.38 -5.77
C SER A 345 -43.53 19.26 -4.71
N PHE A 346 -42.34 18.69 -4.47
CA PHE A 346 -41.38 19.29 -3.52
C PHE A 346 -39.93 18.83 -3.76
#